data_AF-A0A7X0EU37-F1
#
_entry.id   AF-A0A7X0EU37-F1
#
_cell.length_a   1.000
_cell.length_b   1.000
_cell.length_c   1.000
_cell.angle_alpha   90.00
_cell.angle_beta   90.00
_cell.angle_gamma   90.00
#
_symmetry.space_group_name_H-M   'P 1'
#
loop_
_entity.id
_entity.type
_entity.pdbx_description
1 polymer ?
#
loop_
_entity_poly.entity_id
_entity_poly.type
_entity_poly.pdbx_seq_one_letter_code
_entity_poly.pdbx_strand_id
1 'polypeptide(L)'
;MINLAELALLGFASYRCTQLVVHDTLLDGIRDRMFDWHARNPASRMRDFVVTLFSCPYCIGAWLSLAVLLTYLLTTGRFGDTPLLVHGIEWFAVAGVQALLNRADDTLAEAAT
;
A
#
# COMPACT_ATOMS: atom_id res chain seq x y z
N MET A 1 -15.72 7.10 11.71
CA MET A 1 -14.71 6.60 12.68
C MET A 1 -14.68 5.09 12.67
N ILE A 2 -13.58 4.54 12.16
CA ILE A 2 -13.31 3.10 12.19
C ILE A 2 -12.98 2.64 13.61
N ASN A 3 -13.43 1.44 13.98
CA ASN A 3 -13.08 0.81 15.26
C ASN A 3 -11.77 0.01 15.15
N LEU A 4 -11.27 -0.54 16.27
CA LEU A 4 -10.01 -1.27 16.29
C LEU A 4 -10.02 -2.55 15.44
N ALA A 5 -11.15 -3.26 15.38
CA ALA A 5 -11.27 -4.46 14.57
C ALA A 5 -11.27 -4.13 13.07
N GLU A 6 -11.96 -3.04 12.68
CA GLU A 6 -11.92 -2.50 11.32
C GLU A 6 -10.51 -2.05 10.95
N LEU A 7 -9.81 -1.34 11.83
CA LEU A 7 -8.42 -0.93 11.62
C LEU A 7 -7.50 -2.14 11.39
N ALA A 8 -7.62 -3.18 12.21
CA ALA A 8 -6.83 -4.40 12.04
C ALA A 8 -7.13 -5.07 10.70
N LEU A 9 -8.41 -5.26 10.37
CA LEU A 9 -8.84 -5.91 9.13
C LEU A 9 -8.38 -5.14 7.88
N LEU A 10 -8.55 -3.81 7.88
CA LEU A 10 -8.11 -2.95 6.79
C LEU A 10 -6.58 -2.90 6.69
N GLY A 11 -5.87 -2.92 7.82
CA GLY A 11 -4.41 -3.00 7.87
C GLY A 11 -3.89 -4.31 7.26
N PHE A 12 -4.47 -5.45 7.64
CA PHE A 12 -4.13 -6.76 7.05
C PHE A 12 -4.48 -6.83 5.55
N ALA A 13 -5.64 -6.30 5.16
CA ALA A 13 -6.02 -6.23 3.75
C ALA A 13 -5.02 -5.39 2.94
N SER A 14 -4.64 -4.22 3.47
CA SER A 14 -3.66 -3.32 2.85
C SER A 14 -2.28 -3.98 2.77
N TYR A 15 -1.84 -4.68 3.81
CA TYR A 15 -0.62 -5.49 3.80
C TYR A 15 -0.63 -6.52 2.67
N ARG A 16 -1.71 -7.30 2.53
CA ARG A 16 -1.80 -8.31 1.46
C ARG A 16 -1.82 -7.67 0.07
N CYS A 17 -2.51 -6.54 -0.10
CA CYS A 17 -2.47 -5.78 -1.35
C CYS A 17 -1.04 -5.31 -1.68
N THR A 18 -0.29 -4.81 -0.69
CA THR A 18 1.11 -4.40 -0.89
C THR A 18 1.98 -5.58 -1.29
N GLN A 19 1.85 -6.72 -0.61
CA GLN A 19 2.57 -7.95 -0.95
C GLN A 19 2.26 -8.41 -2.37
N LEU A 20 1.00 -8.33 -2.79
CA LEU A 20 0.59 -8.64 -4.15
C LEU A 20 1.27 -7.74 -5.19
N VAL A 21 1.38 -6.44 -4.91
CA VAL A 21 2.01 -5.47 -5.83
C VAL A 21 3.52 -5.57 -5.88
N VAL A 22 4.18 -5.77 -4.72
CA VAL A 22 5.64 -5.63 -4.60
C VAL A 22 6.37 -6.96 -4.70
N HIS A 23 5.80 -8.05 -4.19
CA HIS A 23 6.51 -9.32 -4.01
C HIS A 23 5.89 -10.48 -4.80
N ASP A 24 4.60 -10.45 -5.09
CA ASP A 24 3.92 -11.59 -5.72
C ASP A 24 4.24 -11.69 -7.22
N THR A 25 4.53 -12.92 -7.64
CA THR A 25 4.87 -13.29 -9.02
C THR A 25 3.74 -13.02 -10.02
N LEU A 26 2.50 -12.92 -9.52
CA LEU A 26 1.34 -12.61 -10.35
C LEU A 26 1.51 -11.31 -11.14
N LEU A 27 2.24 -10.34 -10.58
CA LEU A 27 2.46 -9.03 -11.19
C LEU A 27 3.86 -8.85 -11.80
N ASP A 28 4.68 -9.91 -11.87
CA ASP A 28 6.03 -9.82 -12.44
C ASP A 28 5.99 -9.30 -13.88
N GLY A 29 5.08 -9.81 -14.73
CA GLY A 29 4.97 -9.33 -16.11
C GLY A 29 4.55 -7.86 -16.24
N ILE A 30 3.89 -7.29 -15.24
CA ILE A 30 3.59 -5.84 -15.19
C ILE A 30 4.81 -5.07 -14.69
N ARG A 31 5.53 -5.62 -13.71
CA ARG A 31 6.74 -5.03 -13.13
C ARG A 31 7.87 -4.96 -14.16
N ASP A 32 8.08 -6.02 -14.92
CA ASP A 32 9.07 -6.07 -16.00
C ASP A 32 8.77 -5.03 -17.08
N ARG A 33 7.51 -4.91 -17.52
CA ARG A 33 7.10 -3.86 -18.47
C ARG A 33 7.32 -2.45 -17.93
N MET A 34 7.11 -2.26 -16.62
CA MET A 34 7.35 -0.97 -15.97
C MET A 34 8.84 -0.63 -15.97
N PHE A 35 9.71 -1.60 -15.65
CA PHE A 35 11.15 -1.42 -15.72
C PHE A 35 11.65 -1.20 -17.16
N ASP A 36 11.15 -1.95 -18.13
CA ASP A 36 11.46 -1.75 -19.56
C ASP A 36 11.03 -0.36 -20.04
N TRP A 37 9.86 0.10 -19.63
CA TRP A 37 9.38 1.45 -19.92
C TRP A 37 10.30 2.52 -19.31
N HIS A 38 10.78 2.32 -18.09
CA HIS A 38 11.77 3.21 -17.47
C HIS A 38 13.10 3.20 -18.24
N ALA A 39 13.61 2.02 -18.60
CA ALA A 39 14.87 1.84 -19.30
C ALA A 39 14.92 2.55 -20.67
N ARG A 40 13.77 2.75 -21.34
CA ARG A 40 13.70 3.53 -22.59
C ARG A 40 14.00 5.02 -22.43
N ASN A 41 13.91 5.58 -21.22
CA ASN A 41 14.28 6.97 -20.95
C ASN A 41 14.63 7.18 -19.46
N PRO A 42 15.86 6.78 -19.05
CA PRO A 42 16.26 6.78 -17.64
C PRO A 42 16.46 8.19 -17.07
N ALA A 43 16.59 9.23 -17.91
CA ALA A 43 16.75 10.61 -17.45
C ALA A 43 15.41 11.25 -17.01
N SER A 44 14.28 10.58 -17.22
CA SER A 44 12.96 11.13 -16.92
C SER A 44 12.60 10.97 -15.44
N ARG A 45 12.59 12.10 -14.72
CA ARG A 45 12.19 12.17 -13.29
C ARG A 45 10.81 11.57 -13.00
N MET A 46 9.87 11.71 -13.95
CA MET A 46 8.52 11.16 -13.80
C MET A 46 8.54 9.63 -13.81
N ARG A 47 9.36 9.02 -14.67
CA ARG A 47 9.47 7.56 -14.76
C ARG A 47 10.15 7.00 -13.52
N ASP A 48 11.21 7.66 -13.08
CA ASP A 48 11.96 7.30 -11.87
C ASP A 48 11.08 7.36 -10.62
N PHE A 49 10.28 8.43 -10.48
CA PHE A 49 9.29 8.54 -9.41
C PHE A 49 8.28 7.40 -9.40
N VAL A 50 7.73 7.03 -10.56
CA VAL A 50 6.76 5.92 -10.66
C VAL A 50 7.41 4.59 -10.27
N VAL A 51 8.58 4.27 -10.81
CA VAL A 51 9.29 3.03 -10.45
C VAL A 51 9.60 2.98 -8.96
N THR A 52 10.10 4.09 -8.40
CA THR A 52 10.39 4.20 -6.96
C THR A 52 9.13 4.01 -6.11
N LEU A 53 8.01 4.62 -6.53
CA LEU A 53 6.73 4.50 -5.83
C LEU A 53 6.28 3.04 -5.76
N PHE A 54 6.28 2.32 -6.88
CA PHE A 54 5.83 0.93 -6.96
C PHE A 54 6.82 -0.09 -6.39
N SER A 55 8.11 0.24 -6.30
CA SER A 55 9.13 -0.65 -5.76
C SER A 55 9.27 -0.55 -4.25
N CYS A 56 8.86 0.56 -3.63
CA CYS A 56 8.94 0.75 -2.19
C CYS A 56 7.64 0.27 -1.51
N PRO A 57 7.68 -0.79 -0.66
CA PRO A 57 6.49 -1.32 0.00
C PRO A 57 5.85 -0.32 0.97
N TYR A 58 6.61 0.64 1.50
CA TYR A 58 6.07 1.72 2.34
C TYR A 58 5.35 2.79 1.50
N CYS A 59 5.89 3.13 0.32
CA CYS A 59 5.32 4.16 -0.54
C CYS A 59 4.03 3.66 -1.21
N ILE A 60 4.10 2.54 -1.93
CA ILE A 60 2.89 1.99 -2.57
C ILE A 60 1.89 1.50 -1.52
N GLY A 61 2.37 1.00 -0.38
CA GLY A 61 1.52 0.56 0.71
C GLY A 61 0.66 1.67 1.31
N ALA A 62 1.18 2.90 1.41
CA ALA A 62 0.38 4.05 1.79
C ALA A 62 -0.78 4.31 0.80
N TRP A 63 -0.52 4.27 -0.50
CA TRP A 63 -1.56 4.47 -1.52
C TRP A 63 -2.57 3.33 -1.58
N LEU A 64 -2.12 2.09 -1.41
CA LEU A 64 -3.01 0.93 -1.35
C LEU A 64 -3.87 0.98 -0.09
N SER A 65 -3.32 1.43 1.04
CA SER A 65 -4.09 1.67 2.27
C SER A 65 -5.19 2.71 2.07
N LEU A 66 -4.91 3.79 1.31
CA LEU A 66 -5.92 4.77 0.94
C LEU A 66 -7.02 4.13 0.08
N ALA A 67 -6.64 3.36 -0.94
CA ALA A 67 -7.58 2.71 -1.84
C ALA A 67 -8.48 1.70 -1.11
N VAL A 68 -7.91 0.91 -0.20
CA VAL A 68 -8.63 -0.06 0.63
C VAL A 68 -9.60 0.66 1.57
N LEU A 69 -9.14 1.67 2.31
CA LEU A 69 -9.99 2.44 3.22
C LEU A 69 -11.12 3.14 2.45
N LEU A 70 -10.81 3.81 1.34
CA LEU A 70 -11.80 4.51 0.54
C LEU A 70 -12.84 3.56 -0.02
N THR A 71 -12.43 2.39 -0.52
CA THR A 71 -13.36 1.35 -0.99
C THR A 71 -14.28 0.89 0.15
N TYR A 72 -13.74 0.65 1.33
CA TYR A 72 -14.53 0.28 2.51
C TYR A 72 -15.54 1.37 2.88
N LEU A 73 -15.12 2.64 2.95
CA LEU A 73 -15.99 3.77 3.31
C LEU A 73 -17.10 4.01 2.27
N LEU A 74 -16.78 3.89 0.98
CA LEU A 74 -17.75 4.09 -0.10
C LEU A 74 -18.77 2.95 -0.17
N THR A 75 -18.32 1.69 -0.06
CA THR A 75 -19.21 0.52 -0.14
C THR A 75 -20.10 0.36 1.09
N THR A 76 -19.66 0.84 2.26
CA THR A 76 -20.47 0.86 3.48
C THR A 76 -21.31 2.13 3.65
N GLY A 77 -21.18 3.11 2.75
CA GLY A 77 -21.90 4.38 2.81
C GLY A 77 -21.42 5.33 3.92
N ARG A 78 -20.28 5.04 4.57
CA ARG A 78 -19.76 5.78 5.74
C ARG A 78 -18.88 6.97 5.40
N PHE A 79 -18.67 7.26 4.12
CA PHE A 79 -17.81 8.36 3.67
C PHE A 79 -18.33 9.75 4.09
N GLY A 80 -19.65 9.90 4.26
CA GLY A 80 -20.27 11.16 4.69
C GLY A 80 -20.37 11.36 6.20
N ASP A 81 -20.06 10.33 7.00
CA ASP A 81 -20.34 10.33 8.44
C ASP A 81 -19.35 11.20 9.24
N THR A 82 -18.15 11.41 8.69
CA THR A 82 -17.07 12.09 9.39
C THR A 82 -16.32 13.10 8.50
N PRO A 83 -15.72 14.16 9.08
CA PRO A 83 -14.94 15.13 8.32
C PRO A 83 -13.79 14.46 7.56
N LEU A 84 -13.45 14.98 6.37
CA LEU A 84 -12.35 14.48 5.54
C LEU A 84 -11.01 14.40 6.27
N LEU A 85 -10.75 15.32 7.20
CA LEU A 85 -9.53 15.30 8.00
C LEU A 85 -9.43 14.06 8.89
N VAL A 86 -10.58 13.59 9.42
CA VAL A 86 -10.63 12.36 10.23
C VAL A 86 -10.34 11.14 9.35
N HIS A 87 -10.90 11.08 8.14
CA HIS A 87 -10.55 10.03 7.18
C HIS A 87 -9.08 10.05 6.78
N GLY A 88 -8.45 11.23 6.75
CA GLY A 88 -7.00 11.36 6.59
C GLY A 88 -6.23 10.68 7.72
N ILE A 89 -6.65 10.87 8.98
CA ILE A 89 -6.04 10.20 10.14
C ILE A 89 -6.28 8.67 10.08
N GLU A 90 -7.49 8.24 9.73
CA GLU A 90 -7.80 6.82 9.54
C GLU A 90 -6.92 6.18 8.46
N TRP A 91 -6.67 6.90 7.36
CA TRP A 91 -5.76 6.45 6.31
C TRP A 91 -4.34 6.22 6.85
N PHE A 92 -3.79 7.19 7.58
CA PHE A 92 -2.47 7.04 8.20
C PHE A 92 -2.43 5.89 9.22
N ALA A 93 -3.51 5.65 9.96
CA ALA A 93 -3.60 4.53 10.88
C ALA A 93 -3.53 3.19 10.14
N VAL A 94 -4.30 3.02 9.06
CA VAL A 94 -4.28 1.80 8.24
C VAL A 94 -2.90 1.59 7.61
N ALA A 95 -2.31 2.65 7.05
CA ALA A 95 -0.96 2.60 6.48
C ALA A 95 0.11 2.26 7.55
N GLY A 96 -0.05 2.75 8.78
CA GLY A 96 0.84 2.42 9.89
C GLY A 96 0.80 0.94 10.27
N VAL A 97 -0.39 0.33 10.33
CA VAL A 97 -0.53 -1.12 10.58
C VAL A 97 0.12 -1.92 9.45
N GLN A 98 -0.16 -1.55 8.20
CA GLN A 98 0.44 -2.22 7.03
C GLN A 98 1.97 -2.12 7.03
N ALA A 99 2.53 -0.94 7.32
CA ALA A 99 3.97 -0.73 7.39
C ALA A 99 4.61 -1.54 8.53
N LEU A 100 3.96 -1.60 9.70
CA LEU A 100 4.42 -2.41 10.82
C LEU A 100 4.47 -3.90 10.47
N LEU A 101 3.44 -4.41 9.79
CA LEU A 101 3.38 -5.81 9.35
C LEU A 101 4.48 -6.13 8.34
N ASN A 102 4.73 -5.27 7.35
CA ASN A 102 5.86 -5.44 6.42
C ASN A 102 7.20 -5.45 7.17
N ARG A 103 7.41 -4.51 8.09
CA ARG A 103 8.66 -4.45 8.86
C ARG A 103 8.88 -5.71 9.72
N ALA A 104 7.80 -6.24 10.30
CA ALA A 104 7.83 -7.47 11.06
C ALA A 104 8.18 -8.68 10.19
N ASP A 105 7.56 -8.79 9.00
CA ASP A 105 7.85 -9.85 8.02
C ASP A 105 9.33 -9.84 7.60
N ASP A 106 9.86 -8.66 7.24
CA ASP A 106 11.28 -8.49 6.91
C ASP A 106 12.21 -8.97 8.05
N THR A 107 11.89 -8.59 9.29
CA THR A 107 12.71 -8.93 10.48
C THR A 107 12.66 -10.44 10.79
N LEU A 108 11.50 -11.07 10.61
CA LEU A 108 11.34 -12.51 10.83
C LEU A 108 12.05 -13.32 9.74
N ALA A 109 12.04 -12.83 8.49
CA ALA A 109 12.78 -13.45 7.40
C ALA A 109 14.29 -13.45 7.67
N GLU A 110 14.85 -12.32 8.15
CA GLU A 110 16.27 -12.21 8.54
C GLU A 110 16.64 -13.14 9.70
N ALA A 111 15.76 -13.34 10.68
CA ALA A 111 16.02 -14.21 11.83
C ALA A 111 15.99 -15.71 11.48
N ALA A 112 15.42 -16.08 10.33
CA ALA A 112 15.29 -17.47 9.88
C ALA A 112 16.46 -17.97 9.02
N THR A 113 17.38 -17.09 8.63
CA THR A 113 18.58 -17.38 7.83
C THR A 113 19.84 -17.48 8.68
#